data_AF-A0A7K6W2X9-F1
#
_entry.id   AF-A0A7K6W2X9-F1
#
_cell.length_a   1.000
_cell.length_b   1.000
_cell.length_c   1.000
_cell.angle_alpha   90.00
_cell.angle_beta   90.00
_cell.angle_gamma   90.00
#
_symmetry.space_group_name_H-M   'P 1'
#
loop_
_entity.id
_entity.type
_entity.pdbx_description
1 polymer ?
#
loop_
_entity_poly.entity_id
_entity_poly.type
_entity_poly.pdbx_seq_one_letter_code
_entity_poly.pdbx_strand_id
1 'polypeptide(L)'
;GKGGKNRRRGKNENESEKRELVFKEDGQEYAQVIKMLGNGRLEALCFDGVKRLCHIRGKLRKKVWINTSDIILVGLRDYQDNKADVILKYNADEARSLKAYGELPEHAKINETDTFGPGDDDEIQFDDIGDDDEDIDDV
;
A
#
# COMPACT_ATOMS: atom_id res chain seq x y z
N GLY A 1 -1.99 -18.20 37.20
CA GLY A 1 -1.51 -16.98 36.52
C GLY A 1 -2.56 -16.50 35.54
N LYS A 2 -2.95 -15.22 35.60
CA LYS A 2 -4.01 -14.63 34.76
C LYS A 2 -3.47 -13.38 34.06
N GLY A 3 -3.51 -13.39 32.72
CA GLY A 3 -3.73 -12.22 31.88
C GLY A 3 -2.59 -11.19 31.77
N GLY A 4 -1.62 -11.47 30.88
CA GLY A 4 -0.70 -10.44 30.39
C GLY A 4 -1.42 -9.43 29.49
N LYS A 5 -1.53 -8.18 29.94
CA LYS A 5 -1.87 -7.01 29.13
C LYS A 5 -0.73 -6.79 28.14
N ASN A 6 -0.81 -7.36 26.94
CA ASN A 6 -0.07 -6.94 25.72
C ASN A 6 -0.39 -7.77 24.47
N ARG A 7 -1.27 -8.78 24.52
CA ARG A 7 -1.81 -9.40 23.30
C ARG A 7 -2.88 -8.51 22.65
N ARG A 8 -2.44 -7.46 21.97
CA ARG A 8 -3.23 -6.83 20.90
C ARG A 8 -2.33 -6.36 19.77
N ARG A 9 -2.21 -7.23 18.76
CA ARG A 9 -2.56 -6.90 17.38
C ARG A 9 -2.61 -8.21 16.58
N GLY A 10 -3.76 -8.51 16.00
CA GLY A 10 -3.87 -9.63 15.07
C GLY A 10 -2.90 -9.42 13.91
N LYS A 11 -2.17 -10.48 13.56
CA LYS A 11 -1.35 -10.55 12.34
C LYS A 11 -2.34 -10.37 11.17
N ASN A 12 -2.11 -9.35 10.34
CA ASN A 12 -2.94 -9.11 9.16
C ASN A 12 -2.49 -10.08 8.07
N GLU A 13 -2.89 -11.36 8.18
CA GLU A 13 -2.46 -12.45 7.27
C GLU A 13 -2.92 -12.28 5.82
N ASN A 14 -3.78 -11.31 5.53
CA ASN A 14 -4.47 -11.23 4.24
C ASN A 14 -3.81 -10.28 3.22
N GLU A 15 -2.54 -9.93 3.41
CA GLU A 15 -1.81 -9.10 2.43
C GLU A 15 -1.10 -9.96 1.36
N SER A 16 -0.85 -11.25 1.66
CA SER A 16 -0.14 -12.17 0.79
C SER A 16 -1.04 -12.99 -0.16
N GLU A 17 -2.36 -13.00 0.03
CA GLU A 17 -3.26 -13.57 -0.98
C GLU A 17 -3.37 -12.59 -2.15
N LYS A 18 -2.98 -13.04 -3.34
CA LYS A 18 -3.16 -12.30 -4.60
C LYS A 18 -4.64 -11.99 -4.76
N ARG A 19 -5.02 -10.76 -4.45
CA ARG A 19 -6.38 -10.26 -4.62
C ARG A 19 -6.69 -10.11 -6.10
N GLU A 20 -7.96 -10.23 -6.45
CA GLU A 20 -8.41 -10.01 -7.82
C GLU A 20 -8.15 -8.55 -8.23
N LEU A 21 -7.62 -8.36 -9.44
CA LEU A 21 -7.35 -7.04 -9.98
C LEU A 21 -8.67 -6.28 -10.17
N VAL A 22 -8.78 -5.11 -9.53
CA VAL A 22 -9.97 -4.26 -9.61
C VAL A 22 -9.80 -3.27 -10.76
N PHE A 23 -10.74 -3.29 -11.71
CA PHE A 23 -10.82 -2.32 -12.81
C PHE A 23 -11.63 -1.09 -12.41
N LYS A 24 -11.44 0.03 -13.13
CA LYS A 24 -12.24 1.23 -12.90
C LYS A 24 -13.69 1.00 -13.33
N GLU A 25 -14.61 1.62 -12.61
CA GLU A 25 -16.04 1.66 -12.94
C GLU A 25 -16.45 3.08 -13.37
N ASP A 26 -17.72 3.24 -13.75
CA ASP A 26 -18.26 4.56 -14.05
C ASP A 26 -18.16 5.51 -12.84
N GLY A 27 -17.78 6.77 -13.11
CA GLY A 27 -17.47 7.75 -12.07
C GLY A 27 -16.15 7.51 -11.33
N GLN A 28 -15.28 6.62 -11.83
CA GLN A 28 -13.93 6.39 -11.31
C GLN A 28 -12.89 6.61 -12.41
N GLU A 29 -11.66 6.92 -12.00
CA GLU A 29 -10.55 7.07 -12.94
C GLU A 29 -9.24 6.60 -12.29
N TYR A 30 -8.31 6.13 -13.13
CA TYR A 30 -6.95 5.84 -12.69
C TYR A 30 -6.19 7.16 -12.51
N ALA A 31 -5.27 7.19 -11.55
CA ALA A 31 -4.40 8.35 -11.37
C ALA A 31 -3.01 7.94 -10.86
N GLN A 32 -2.03 8.79 -11.14
CA GLN A 32 -0.71 8.71 -10.56
C GLN A 32 -0.51 9.81 -9.52
N VAL A 33 -0.01 9.46 -8.34
CA VAL A 33 0.28 10.42 -7.28
C VAL A 33 1.47 11.30 -7.69
N ILE A 34 1.27 12.63 -7.73
CA ILE A 34 2.33 13.59 -8.01
C ILE A 34 3.03 13.99 -6.71
N LYS A 35 2.25 14.44 -5.72
CA LYS A 35 2.80 14.95 -4.46
C LYS A 35 1.85 14.73 -3.29
N MET A 36 2.41 14.48 -2.11
CA MET A 36 1.66 14.41 -0.87
C MET A 36 1.48 15.82 -0.30
N LEU A 37 0.25 16.17 0.09
CA LEU A 37 -0.10 17.50 0.64
C LEU A 37 -0.23 17.51 2.16
N GLY A 38 -0.22 16.34 2.80
CA GLY A 38 -0.46 16.18 4.23
C GLY A 38 -1.95 16.18 4.60
N ASN A 39 -2.25 15.95 5.88
CA ASN A 39 -3.61 15.86 6.41
C ASN A 39 -4.54 14.94 5.57
N GLY A 40 -4.01 13.80 5.12
CA GLY A 40 -4.75 12.82 4.31
C GLY A 40 -5.10 13.30 2.90
N ARG A 41 -4.39 14.28 2.34
CA ARG A 41 -4.59 14.78 0.98
C ARG A 41 -3.34 14.59 0.13
N LEU A 42 -3.55 14.44 -1.17
CA LEU A 42 -2.51 14.35 -2.19
C LEU A 42 -2.98 15.02 -3.48
N GLU A 43 -2.04 15.36 -4.35
CA GLU A 43 -2.33 15.75 -5.73
C GLU A 43 -2.01 14.56 -6.63
N ALA A 44 -2.96 14.19 -7.49
CA ALA A 44 -2.77 13.13 -8.47
C ALA A 44 -3.07 13.64 -9.88
N LEU A 45 -2.32 13.12 -10.85
CA LEU A 45 -2.59 13.28 -12.27
C LEU A 45 -3.48 12.12 -12.69
N CYS A 46 -4.74 12.42 -12.98
CA CYS A 46 -5.66 11.44 -13.54
C CYS A 46 -5.29 11.16 -15.01
N PHE A 47 -5.53 9.94 -15.47
CA PHE A 47 -5.22 9.54 -16.85
C PHE A 47 -6.23 10.09 -17.87
N ASP A 48 -7.25 10.82 -17.42
CA ASP A 48 -8.06 11.74 -18.23
C ASP A 48 -7.31 13.05 -18.60
N GLY A 49 -6.11 13.27 -18.02
CA GLY A 49 -5.26 14.45 -18.23
C GLY A 49 -5.45 15.55 -17.19
N VAL A 50 -6.37 15.41 -16.24
CA VAL A 50 -6.70 16.43 -15.24
C VAL A 50 -5.92 16.19 -13.94
N LYS A 51 -5.36 17.25 -13.36
CA LYS A 51 -4.78 17.20 -12.02
C LYS A 51 -5.85 17.44 -10.98
N ARG A 52 -6.06 16.49 -10.09
CA ARG A 52 -7.10 16.56 -9.05
C ARG A 52 -6.49 16.55 -7.66
N LEU A 53 -7.15 17.26 -6.76
CA LEU A 53 -6.88 17.18 -5.32
C LEU A 53 -7.63 15.98 -4.75
N CYS A 54 -6.89 14.95 -4.36
CA CYS A 54 -7.46 13.71 -3.87
C CYS A 54 -7.45 13.67 -2.34
N HIS A 55 -8.53 13.17 -1.76
CA HIS A 55 -8.64 12.90 -0.34
C HIS A 55 -8.54 11.39 -0.07
N ILE A 56 -7.64 10.97 0.82
CA ILE A 56 -7.41 9.57 1.13
C ILE A 56 -8.57 9.08 2.00
N ARG A 57 -9.34 8.12 1.48
CA ARG A 57 -10.47 7.55 2.23
C ARG A 57 -9.99 6.97 3.56
N GLY A 58 -10.74 7.22 4.63
CA GLY A 58 -10.34 6.82 5.99
C GLY A 58 -10.05 5.33 6.16
N LYS A 59 -10.69 4.46 5.35
CA LYS A 59 -10.41 3.02 5.29
C LYS A 59 -8.97 2.72 4.84
N LEU A 60 -8.45 3.47 3.87
CA LEU A 60 -7.09 3.32 3.35
C LEU A 60 -6.07 3.89 4.32
N ARG A 61 -6.34 5.06 4.91
CA ARG A 61 -5.40 5.73 5.84
C ARG A 61 -4.90 4.86 7.00
N LYS A 62 -5.65 3.82 7.39
CA LYS A 62 -5.25 2.89 8.46
C LYS A 62 -4.56 1.61 7.97
N LYS A 63 -4.67 1.29 6.68
CA LYS A 63 -4.27 -0.01 6.12
C LYS A 63 -3.16 0.09 5.08
N VAL A 64 -3.12 1.18 4.32
CA VAL A 64 -2.27 1.31 3.15
C VAL A 64 -1.54 2.65 3.19
N TRP A 65 -0.24 2.59 2.97
CA TRP A 65 0.62 3.77 2.81
C TRP A 65 0.67 4.13 1.33
N ILE A 66 0.48 5.40 1.02
CA ILE A 66 0.49 5.92 -0.35
C ILE A 66 1.66 6.88 -0.47
N ASN A 67 2.50 6.65 -1.47
CA ASN A 67 3.67 7.45 -1.76
C ASN A 67 3.53 8.16 -3.12
N THR A 68 4.47 9.06 -3.39
CA THR A 68 4.59 9.69 -4.71
C THR A 68 4.91 8.66 -5.78
N SER A 69 4.37 8.86 -6.98
CA SER A 69 4.48 7.97 -8.15
C SER A 69 3.66 6.67 -8.08
N ASP A 70 2.96 6.40 -6.98
CA ASP A 70 2.05 5.25 -6.89
C ASP A 70 0.86 5.40 -7.85
N ILE A 71 0.38 4.27 -8.35
CA ILE A 71 -0.85 4.19 -9.16
C ILE A 71 -2.03 3.92 -8.23
N ILE A 72 -3.07 4.74 -8.36
CA ILE A 72 -4.25 4.71 -7.50
C ILE A 72 -5.54 4.74 -8.33
N LEU A 73 -6.61 4.22 -7.76
CA LEU A 73 -7.97 4.38 -8.26
C LEU A 73 -8.63 5.53 -7.50
N VAL A 74 -9.17 6.50 -8.22
CA VAL A 74 -9.88 7.65 -7.65
C VAL A 74 -11.36 7.63 -8.05
N GLY A 75 -12.22 7.98 -7.10
CA GLY A 75 -13.64 8.24 -7.34
C GLY A 75 -13.84 9.72 -7.63
N LEU A 76 -14.46 10.01 -8.77
CA LEU A 76 -14.78 11.37 -9.20
C LEU A 76 -16.00 11.89 -8.44
N ARG A 77 -16.11 13.22 -8.38
CA ARG A 77 -17.29 13.90 -7.82
C ARG A 77 -18.02 14.59 -8.96
N ASP A 78 -19.30 14.29 -9.08
CA ASP A 78 -20.25 14.88 -10.03
C ASP A 78 -20.32 16.42 -9.93
N TYR A 79 -20.19 16.99 -8.73
CA TYR A 79 -20.32 18.44 -8.51
C TYR A 79 -18.98 19.21 -8.49
N GLN A 80 -17.83 18.54 -8.38
CA GLN A 80 -16.51 19.18 -8.22
C GLN A 80 -15.41 18.36 -8.91
N ASP A 81 -15.24 18.57 -10.22
CA ASP A 81 -14.27 17.83 -11.04
C ASP A 81 -12.81 18.01 -10.56
N ASN A 82 -12.45 19.16 -10.02
CA ASN A 82 -11.10 19.39 -9.49
C ASN A 82 -10.75 18.56 -8.23
N LYS A 83 -11.70 17.79 -7.68
CA LYS A 83 -11.50 16.98 -6.48
C LYS A 83 -11.96 15.54 -6.70
N ALA A 84 -11.28 14.63 -6.03
CA ALA A 84 -11.60 13.22 -6.06
C ALA A 84 -11.30 12.57 -4.70
N ASP A 85 -11.74 11.34 -4.50
CA ASP A 85 -11.45 10.54 -3.31
C ASP A 85 -10.68 9.28 -3.70
N VAL A 86 -9.63 8.93 -2.95
CA VAL A 86 -8.84 7.72 -3.23
C VAL A 86 -9.59 6.49 -2.77
N ILE A 87 -9.84 5.55 -3.70
CA ILE A 87 -10.56 4.30 -3.46
C ILE A 87 -9.61 3.14 -3.18
N LEU A 88 -8.54 3.01 -3.96
CA LEU A 88 -7.60 1.88 -3.91
C LEU A 88 -6.19 2.34 -4.30
N LYS A 89 -5.16 1.73 -3.71
CA LYS A 89 -3.76 1.78 -4.19
C LYS A 89 -3.50 0.47 -4.92
N TYR A 90 -2.92 0.54 -6.11
CA TYR A 90 -2.41 -0.61 -6.83
C TYR A 90 -0.96 -0.89 -6.43
N ASN A 91 -0.62 -2.17 -6.31
CA ASN A 91 0.76 -2.60 -6.18
C ASN A 91 1.47 -2.47 -7.54
N ALA A 92 2.81 -2.54 -7.53
CA ALA A 92 3.60 -2.47 -8.75
C ALA A 92 3.20 -3.54 -9.78
N ASP A 93 2.94 -4.78 -9.34
CA ASP A 93 2.51 -5.89 -10.20
C ASP A 93 1.12 -5.69 -10.81
N GLU A 94 0.19 -5.14 -10.03
CA GLU A 94 -1.15 -4.80 -10.50
C GLU A 94 -1.09 -3.66 -11.52
N ALA A 95 -0.25 -2.65 -11.29
CA ALA A 95 -0.02 -1.55 -12.23
C ALA A 95 0.57 -2.06 -13.57
N ARG A 96 1.50 -3.02 -13.53
CA ARG A 96 2.01 -3.68 -14.76
C ARG A 96 0.92 -4.45 -15.47
N SER A 97 0.05 -5.13 -14.72
CA SER A 97 -1.09 -5.85 -15.28
C SER A 97 -2.07 -4.89 -15.96
N LEU A 98 -2.44 -3.78 -15.31
CA LEU A 98 -3.27 -2.73 -15.91
C LEU A 98 -2.68 -2.15 -17.20
N LYS A 99 -1.35 -1.97 -17.22
CA LYS A 99 -0.64 -1.56 -18.44
C LYS A 99 -0.75 -2.61 -19.55
N ALA A 100 -0.62 -3.90 -19.21
CA ALA A 100 -0.77 -4.99 -20.17
C ALA A 100 -2.20 -5.11 -20.73
N TYR A 101 -3.21 -4.77 -19.91
CA TYR A 101 -4.62 -4.69 -20.35
C TYR A 101 -4.95 -3.43 -21.18
N GLY A 102 -4.03 -2.46 -21.28
CA GLY A 102 -4.25 -1.22 -22.00
C GLY A 102 -5.06 -0.16 -21.24
N GLU A 103 -5.28 -0.35 -19.94
CA GLU A 103 -5.98 0.62 -19.08
C GLU A 103 -5.10 1.82 -18.73
N LEU A 104 -3.79 1.64 -18.76
CA LEU A 104 -2.81 2.71 -18.50
C LEU A 104 -2.02 3.02 -19.77
N PRO A 105 -1.71 4.31 -20.03
CA PRO A 105 -0.84 4.68 -21.15
C PRO A 105 0.54 4.03 -21.05
N GLU A 106 1.16 3.71 -22.19
CA GLU A 106 2.48 3.05 -22.22
C GLU A 106 3.58 3.85 -21.51
N HIS A 107 3.44 5.16 -21.45
CA HIS A 107 4.39 6.07 -20.83
C HIS A 107 4.20 6.23 -19.31
N ALA A 108 3.21 5.55 -18.70
CA ALA A 108 3.03 5.56 -17.25
C ALA A 108 4.28 4.97 -16.56
N LYS A 109 4.93 5.79 -15.73
CA LYS A 109 6.12 5.38 -14.96
C LYS A 109 5.69 4.68 -13.69
N ILE A 110 5.79 3.35 -13.66
CA ILE A 110 5.45 2.55 -12.47
C ILE A 110 6.64 2.58 -11.53
N ASN A 111 6.40 2.94 -10.26
CA ASN A 111 7.43 2.88 -9.22
C ASN A 111 7.56 1.43 -8.71
N GLU A 112 8.78 0.89 -8.69
CA GLU A 112 9.07 -0.48 -8.23
C GLU A 112 9.45 -0.54 -6.74
N THR A 113 9.17 0.53 -5.99
CA THR A 113 9.53 0.62 -4.55
C THR A 113 8.55 -0.10 -3.62
N ASP A 114 7.61 -0.91 -4.13
CA ASP A 114 6.98 -1.91 -3.25
C ASP A 114 8.06 -2.94 -2.94
N THR A 115 8.71 -2.72 -1.78
CA THR A 115 9.56 -3.66 -1.07
C THR A 115 9.03 -5.06 -1.34
N PHE A 116 9.90 -5.90 -1.91
CA PHE A 116 9.69 -7.33 -2.08
C PHE A 116 8.77 -7.85 -0.97
N GLY A 117 7.70 -8.57 -1.36
CA GLY A 117 6.75 -9.18 -0.42
C GLY A 117 7.47 -9.91 0.71
N PRO A 118 6.82 -10.16 1.86
CA PRO A 118 7.44 -10.54 3.13
C PRO A 118 8.56 -11.55 2.93
N GLY A 119 9.77 -11.02 2.83
CA GLY A 119 10.96 -11.70 2.34
C GLY A 119 12.24 -11.09 2.90
N ASP A 120 12.09 -10.16 3.84
CA ASP A 120 13.07 -9.87 4.87
C ASP A 120 12.31 -9.92 6.21
N ASP A 121 11.59 -11.02 6.45
CA ASP A 121 11.65 -11.59 7.79
C ASP A 121 13.10 -12.08 7.91
N ASP A 122 13.97 -11.23 8.46
CA ASP A 122 15.05 -11.73 9.32
C ASP A 122 14.35 -12.52 10.44
N GLU A 123 13.88 -13.73 10.09
CA GLU A 123 13.56 -14.79 11.03
C GLU A 123 14.89 -15.12 11.70
N ILE A 124 15.24 -14.33 12.72
CA ILE A 124 16.08 -14.84 13.80
C ILE A 124 15.22 -15.92 14.44
N GLN A 125 15.37 -17.13 13.92
CA GLN A 125 15.01 -18.34 14.62
C GLN A 125 15.88 -18.33 15.87
N PHE A 126 15.32 -17.86 16.99
CA PHE A 126 15.86 -18.21 18.30
C PHE A 126 15.65 -19.72 18.42
N ASP A 127 16.65 -20.48 17.97
CA ASP A 127 16.81 -21.83 18.48
C ASP A 127 16.88 -21.69 19.99
N ASP A 128 15.93 -22.36 20.64
CA ASP A 128 15.88 -22.54 22.08
C ASP A 128 17.14 -23.32 22.47
N ILE A 129 18.25 -22.60 22.65
CA ILE A 129 19.42 -23.11 23.36
C ILE A 129 18.95 -23.26 24.80
N GLY A 130 18.39 -24.43 25.08
CA GLY A 130 18.28 -24.96 26.42
C GLY A 130 19.68 -25.06 27.03
N ASP A 131 19.74 -24.70 28.31
CA ASP A 131 20.78 -24.97 29.31
C ASP A 131 21.96 -25.83 28.83
N ASP A 132 23.15 -25.22 28.76
CA ASP A 132 24.40 -25.70 29.37
C ASP A 132 25.55 -24.83 28.86
N ASP A 133 25.86 -23.73 29.57
CA ASP A 133 27.22 -23.18 29.54
C ASP A 133 27.77 -23.24 30.97
N GLU A 134 28.60 -24.28 31.14
CA GLU A 134 29.43 -24.58 32.28
C GLU A 134 30.31 -23.38 32.68
N ASP A 135 30.47 -23.26 33.99
CA ASP A 135 31.43 -22.45 34.76
C ASP A 135 32.62 -21.87 33.98
N ILE A 136 32.68 -20.54 33.86
CA ILE A 136 33.92 -19.80 33.63
C ILE A 136 34.27 -19.04 34.92
N ASP A 137 35.24 -19.58 35.66
CA ASP A 137 35.89 -18.90 36.79
C ASP A 137 36.80 -17.79 36.24
N ASP A 138 36.52 -16.54 36.62
CA ASP A 138 37.38 -15.38 36.40
C ASP A 138 38.72 -15.52 37.18
N VAL A 139 39.84 -15.30 36.49
CA VAL A 139 41.21 -15.15 37.06
C VAL A 139 41.48 -13.71 37.48
#